data_AF-A0A3D8WTV6-F1
#
_entry.id   AF-A0A3D8WTV6-F1
#
_cell.length_a   1.000
_cell.length_b   1.000
_cell.length_c   1.000
_cell.angle_alpha   90.00
_cell.angle_beta   90.00
_cell.angle_gamma   90.00
#
_symmetry.space_group_name_H-M   'P 1'
#
loop_
_entity.id
_entity.type
_entity.pdbx_description
1 polymer ?
#
loop_
_entity_poly.entity_id
_entity_poly.type
_entity_poly.pdbx_seq_one_letter_code
_entity_poly.pdbx_strand_id
1 'polypeptide(L)' 'MYISKKDDIQDHLIKKGYDVKEFMNENGDWHYFKVSTTWSGVHTVKVKGGFFGYDIQKVK' A
#
# COMPACT_ATOMS: atom_id res chain seq x y z
N MET A 1 -9.67 17.87 -8.91
CA MET A 1 -9.32 17.14 -7.68
C MET A 1 -8.15 16.23 -8.02
N TYR A 2 -6.95 16.52 -7.52
CA TYR A 2 -5.79 15.64 -7.68
C TYR A 2 -5.92 14.50 -6.67
N ILE A 3 -6.59 13.42 -7.08
CA ILE A 3 -6.45 12.14 -6.39
C ILE A 3 -4.98 11.78 -6.55
N SER A 4 -4.21 11.96 -5.49
CA SER A 4 -2.78 11.65 -5.50
C SER A 4 -2.65 10.13 -5.68
N LYS A 5 -1.64 9.65 -6.44
CA LYS A 5 -1.39 8.21 -6.60
C LYS A 5 -1.40 7.45 -5.26
N LYS A 6 -0.95 8.12 -4.20
CA LYS A 6 -1.00 7.62 -2.81
C LYS A 6 -2.41 7.29 -2.33
N ASP A 7 -3.39 8.14 -2.62
CA ASP A 7 -4.78 8.00 -2.18
C ASP A 7 -5.45 6.80 -2.88
N ASP A 8 -5.18 6.63 -4.17
CA ASP A 8 -5.66 5.49 -4.95
C ASP A 8 -5.05 4.16 -4.48
N ILE A 9 -3.74 4.16 -4.17
CA ILE A 9 -3.07 3.00 -3.56
C ILE A 9 -3.65 2.69 -2.18
N GLN A 10 -3.92 3.71 -1.38
CA GLN A 10 -4.48 3.55 -0.03
C GLN A 10 -5.90 2.98 -0.09
N ASP A 11 -6.76 3.46 -0.97
CA ASP A 11 -8.10 2.90 -1.22
C ASP A 11 -8.02 1.45 -1.69
N HIS A 12 -7.08 1.13 -2.58
CA HIS A 12 -6.87 -0.23 -3.06
C HIS A 12 -6.42 -1.18 -1.94
N LEU A 13 -5.56 -0.72 -1.03
CA LEU A 13 -5.14 -1.48 0.15
C LEU A 13 -6.32 -1.71 1.11
N ILE A 14 -7.11 -0.67 1.39
CA ILE A 14 -8.30 -0.76 2.25
C ILE A 14 -9.34 -1.73 1.67
N LYS A 15 -9.58 -1.69 0.35
CA LYS A 15 -10.48 -2.64 -0.34
C LYS A 15 -10.01 -4.09 -0.25
N LYS A 16 -8.70 -4.34 -0.15
CA LYS A 16 -8.16 -5.68 0.11
C LYS A 16 -8.23 -6.09 1.59
N GLY A 17 -8.68 -5.22 2.48
CA GLY A 17 -8.77 -5.46 3.92
C GLY A 17 -7.51 -5.10 4.70
N TYR A 18 -6.60 -4.31 4.11
CA TYR A 18 -5.45 -3.75 4.81
C TYR A 18 -5.80 -2.41 5.44
N ASP A 19 -5.56 -2.27 6.73
CA ASP A 19 -5.63 -0.99 7.46
C ASP A 19 -4.32 -0.23 7.26
N VAL A 20 -4.30 0.81 6.42
CA VAL A 20 -3.09 1.59 6.18
C VAL A 20 -2.81 2.49 7.39
N LYS A 21 -1.77 2.14 8.15
CA LYS A 21 -1.35 2.90 9.35
C LYS A 21 -0.50 4.10 8.97
N GLU A 22 0.51 3.86 8.14
CA GLU A 22 1.54 4.86 7.88
C GLU A 22 2.17 4.64 6.51
N PHE A 23 2.44 5.73 5.79
CA PHE A 23 3.26 5.69 4.59
C PHE A 23 4.72 5.88 5.02
N MET A 24 5.55 4.87 4.76
CA MET A 24 6.94 4.87 5.22
C MET A 24 7.82 5.68 4.27
N ASN A 25 7.91 5.25 3.01
CA ASN A 25 8.75 5.91 2.02
C ASN A 25 8.38 5.50 0.60
N GLU A 26 8.84 6.28 -0.36
CA GLU A 26 8.85 5.98 -1.79
C GLU A 26 10.30 5.67 -2.21
N ASN A 27 10.50 4.57 -2.91
CA ASN A 27 11.79 4.19 -3.49
C ASN A 27 11.60 3.94 -4.99
N GLY A 28 11.75 5.01 -5.78
CA GLY A 28 11.46 4.99 -7.22
C GLY A 28 9.99 4.69 -7.46
N ASP A 29 9.69 3.57 -8.12
CA ASP A 29 8.31 3.11 -8.37
C ASP A 29 7.66 2.36 -7.19
N TRP A 30 8.40 2.06 -6.13
CA TRP A 30 7.89 1.30 -4.98
C TRP A 30 7.48 2.23 -3.84
N HIS A 31 6.22 2.13 -3.42
CA HIS A 31 5.66 2.82 -2.28
C HIS A 31 5.53 1.88 -1.09
N TYR A 32 6.21 2.19 0.01
CA TYR A 32 6.19 1.37 1.22
C TYR A 32 5.12 1.88 2.17
N PHE A 33 4.20 0.99 2.54
CA PHE A 33 3.14 1.24 3.49
C PHE A 33 3.25 0.28 4.66
N LYS A 34 3.12 0.83 5.86
CA LYS A 34 2.88 0.07 7.06
C LYS A 34 1.38 -0.16 7.16
N VAL A 35 0.97 -1.42 7.08
CA VAL A 35 -0.42 -1.83 7.12
C VAL A 35 -0.66 -2.74 8.30
N SER A 36 -1.90 -2.80 8.75
CA SER A 36 -2.35 -3.73 9.76
C SER A 36 -3.46 -4.58 9.18
N THR A 37 -3.47 -5.87 9.48
CA THR A 37 -4.61 -6.73 9.20
C THR A 37 -5.18 -7.26 10.50
N THR A 38 -6.49 -7.42 10.57
CA THR A 38 -7.21 -7.87 11.77
C THR A 38 -6.74 -9.26 12.23
N TRP A 39 -6.16 -10.05 11.32
CA TRP A 39 -5.70 -11.43 11.58
C TRP A 39 -4.19 -11.60 11.67
N SER A 40 -3.38 -10.76 11.02
CA SER A 40 -1.91 -10.90 10.95
C SER A 40 -1.15 -9.80 11.69
N GLY A 41 -1.84 -8.83 12.30
CA GLY A 41 -1.21 -7.72 13.00
C GLY A 41 -0.59 -6.69 12.05
N VAL A 42 0.36 -5.91 12.57
CA VAL A 42 1.03 -4.83 11.85
C VAL A 42 2.22 -5.37 11.07
N HIS A 43 2.26 -5.08 9.78
CA HIS A 43 3.25 -5.61 8.86
C HIS A 43 3.48 -4.62 7.70
N THR A 44 4.56 -4.78 6.93
CA THR A 44 4.94 -3.80 5.91
C THR A 44 4.72 -4.37 4.52
N VAL A 45 4.04 -3.60 3.68
CA VAL A 45 3.83 -3.92 2.27
C VAL A 45 4.51 -2.87 1.40
N LYS A 46 5.03 -3.30 0.27
CA LYS A 46 5.48 -2.41 -0.80
C LYS A 46 4.49 -2.53 -1.95
N VAL A 47 4.13 -1.40 -2.53
CA VAL A 47 3.18 -1.30 -3.62
C VAL A 47 3.84 -0.62 -4.79
N LYS A 48 3.80 -1.21 -5.98
CA LYS A 48 4.28 -0.59 -7.21
C LYS A 48 3.15 -0.46 -8.22
N GLY A 49 3.06 0.70 -8.86
CA GLY A 49 2.19 0.87 -10.02
C GLY A 49 2.79 0.12 -11.23
N GLY A 50 2.03 -0.81 -11.79
CA GLY A 50 2.36 -1.54 -13.01
C GLY A 50 1.30 -1.36 -14.09
N PHE A 51 1.53 -1.95 -15.27
CA PHE A 51 0.66 -1.82 -16.43
C PHE A 51 -0.74 -2.45 -16.24
N PHE A 52 -0.88 -3.39 -15.30
CA PHE A 52 -2.12 -4.09 -14.98
C PHE A 52 -2.69 -3.72 -13.58
N GLY A 53 -2.28 -2.59 -13.01
CA GLY A 53 -2.72 -2.12 -11.69
C GLY A 53 -1.60 -2.11 -10.66
N TYR A 54 -1.92 -2.38 -9.39
CA TYR A 54 -0.98 -2.29 -8.28
C TYR A 54 -0.42 -3.66 -7.89
N ASP A 55 0.90 -3.80 -7.95
CA ASP A 55 1.61 -4.96 -7.42
C ASP A 55 1.88 -4.73 -5.93
N ILE A 56 1.23 -5.52 -5.08
CA ILE A 56 1.38 -5.43 -3.62
C ILE A 56 2.19 -6.64 -3.16
N GLN A 57 3.34 -6.38 -2.54
CA GLN A 57 4.19 -7.41 -1.95
C GLN A 57 4.36 -7.17 -0.46
N LYS A 58 4.14 -8.22 0.34
CA LYS A 58 4.48 -8.22 1.77
C LYS A 58 6.00 -8.34 1.91
N VAL A 59 6.61 -7.39 2.61
CA VAL A 59 8.06 -7.36 2.86
C VAL A 59 8.37 -8.01 4.20
N LYS A 60 7.54 -7.74 5.20
CA LYS A 60 7.70 -8.20 6.58
C LYS A 60 6.32 -8.47 7.16
#